data_AF-A0A955GLU0-F1
#
_entry.id   AF-A0A955GLU0-F1
#
_cell.length_a   1.000
_cell.length_b   1.000
_cell.length_c   1.000
_cell.angle_alpha   90.00
_cell.angle_beta   90.00
_cell.angle_gamma   90.00
#
_symmetry.space_group_name_H-M   'P 1'
#
loop_
_entity.id
_entity.type
_entity.pdbx_description
1 polymer ?
#
loop_
_entity_poly.entity_id
_entity_poly.type
_entity_poly.pdbx_seq_one_letter_code
_entity_poly.pdbx_strand_id
1 'polypeptide(L)'
;MDKRKIMIGVLGVIGIVLVVGLLYSLLTKDSDDGSLVDSSSEVVLEQESSQEQVDQEEITEEASFPVAANCGLTKNVTEGPYYVSGTMELVDGNLNYDNYSGTEISLVGRVLAGASDDAEPIEGAKIEFWQTDDDGNYHPNSNGTYEQYGTDIISLRGYILTDAMGRYDLSTIYPGYYEGRARHIHVRISADGYQTTTTQLIFQPEPGDGQTYSTDSIAQSLGSCYLMDMTDEE
;
A
#
# COMPACT_ATOMS: atom_id res chain seq x y z
N MET A 1 0.49 -30.81 16.07
CA MET A 1 0.25 -30.39 14.67
C MET A 1 1.29 -29.32 14.38
N ASP A 2 2.23 -29.58 13.49
CA ASP A 2 3.20 -28.58 13.06
C ASP A 2 2.47 -27.53 12.20
N LYS A 3 2.61 -26.26 12.58
CA LYS A 3 1.98 -25.15 11.87
C LYS A 3 2.72 -24.87 10.56
N ARG A 4 1.98 -24.59 9.47
CA ARG A 4 2.55 -24.26 8.15
C ARG A 4 3.14 -22.83 8.15
N LYS A 5 4.14 -22.56 7.32
CA LYS A 5 4.73 -21.22 7.15
C LYS A 5 4.06 -20.48 5.98
N ILE A 6 4.11 -19.15 6.00
CA ILE A 6 3.49 -18.27 5.00
C ILE A 6 4.56 -17.50 4.20
N MET A 7 4.19 -17.01 3.03
CA MET A 7 4.93 -16.02 2.26
C MET A 7 4.12 -14.73 2.16
N ILE A 8 4.78 -13.59 2.32
CA ILE A 8 4.27 -12.27 1.97
C ILE A 8 4.99 -11.88 0.70
N GLY A 9 4.26 -11.74 -0.40
CA GLY A 9 4.72 -10.94 -1.51
C GLY A 9 4.27 -9.50 -1.26
N VAL A 10 5.20 -8.56 -1.19
CA VAL A 10 4.88 -7.16 -1.52
C VAL A 10 5.07 -7.07 -3.03
N LEU A 11 3.99 -6.79 -3.74
CA LEU A 11 3.98 -6.74 -5.20
C LEU A 11 4.43 -5.36 -5.69
N GLY A 12 4.30 -4.32 -4.85
CA GLY A 12 4.83 -2.99 -5.09
C GLY A 12 4.65 -2.07 -3.88
N VAL A 13 5.48 -1.02 -3.81
CA VAL A 13 5.28 0.15 -2.97
C VAL A 13 5.14 1.33 -3.92
N ILE A 14 3.95 1.93 -3.96
CA ILE A 14 3.66 3.01 -4.88
C ILE A 14 3.58 4.31 -4.08
N GLY A 15 4.34 5.33 -4.47
CA GLY A 15 4.22 6.68 -3.90
C GLY A 15 3.29 7.53 -4.76
N ILE A 16 2.27 8.17 -4.17
CA ILE A 16 1.45 9.15 -4.89
C ILE A 16 2.14 10.51 -4.77
N VAL A 17 2.81 10.96 -5.83
CA VAL A 17 3.26 12.37 -5.92
C VAL A 17 2.16 13.21 -6.56
N LEU A 18 1.12 13.57 -5.80
CA LEU A 18 0.18 14.61 -6.21
C LEU A 18 0.75 16.00 -5.90
N VAL A 19 1.63 16.50 -6.78
CA VAL A 19 1.85 17.95 -6.91
C VAL A 19 1.10 18.44 -8.14
N VAL A 20 -0.23 18.54 -8.04
CA VAL A 20 -1.05 19.25 -9.04
C VAL A 20 -1.67 20.49 -8.40
N GLY A 21 -1.09 21.65 -8.75
CA GLY A 21 -1.84 22.89 -8.90
C GLY A 21 -1.45 24.04 -7.98
N LEU A 22 -0.76 25.05 -8.54
CA LEU A 22 -1.09 26.48 -8.37
C LEU A 22 -0.19 27.36 -9.26
N LEU A 23 -0.62 27.64 -10.50
CA LEU A 23 -0.77 29.02 -11.00
C LEU A 23 -1.42 29.00 -12.41
N TYR A 24 -2.76 29.06 -12.45
CA TYR A 24 -3.47 29.68 -13.56
C TYR A 24 -4.55 30.58 -12.97
N SER A 25 -4.24 31.86 -12.85
CA SER A 25 -5.17 32.96 -13.10
C SER A 25 -4.43 34.26 -12.84
N LEU A 26 -3.94 34.90 -13.90
CA LEU A 26 -3.94 36.35 -14.00
C LEU A 26 -3.95 36.73 -15.48
N LEU A 27 -5.11 37.27 -15.88
CA LEU A 27 -5.33 38.22 -16.96
C LEU A 27 -5.50 37.66 -18.39
N THR A 28 -6.70 37.14 -18.66
CA THR A 28 -7.41 37.52 -19.89
C THR A 28 -7.66 39.03 -19.85
N LYS A 29 -7.17 39.76 -20.85
CA LYS A 29 -7.60 41.14 -21.10
C LYS A 29 -7.99 41.25 -22.57
N ASP A 30 -9.20 41.77 -22.74
CA ASP A 30 -10.00 42.04 -23.93
C ASP A 30 -9.28 42.43 -25.22
N SER A 31 -9.89 42.06 -26.36
CA SER A 31 -10.42 43.04 -27.32
C SER A 31 -11.43 42.40 -28.28
N ASP A 32 -12.65 42.95 -28.25
CA ASP A 32 -13.77 42.74 -29.17
C ASP A 32 -13.48 43.20 -30.61
N ASP A 33 -14.19 42.56 -31.56
CA ASP A 33 -14.95 43.12 -32.70
C ASP A 33 -14.79 42.29 -33.99
N GLY A 34 -15.92 41.92 -34.60
CA GLY A 34 -15.98 41.90 -36.07
C GLY A 34 -16.76 40.78 -36.78
N SER A 35 -18.08 40.89 -36.78
CA SER A 35 -18.96 40.73 -37.97
C SER A 35 -19.16 39.35 -38.67
N LEU A 36 -20.41 38.86 -38.53
CA LEU A 36 -21.39 38.40 -39.55
C LEU A 36 -20.93 37.61 -40.80
N VAL A 37 -21.53 36.43 -41.02
CA VAL A 37 -22.47 36.16 -42.16
C VAL A 37 -23.25 34.86 -41.94
N ASP A 38 -24.47 34.88 -42.49
CA ASP A 38 -25.54 33.89 -42.49
C ASP A 38 -25.41 32.85 -43.63
N SER A 39 -26.08 31.70 -43.45
CA SER A 39 -26.95 31.04 -44.45
C SER A 39 -26.65 29.58 -44.86
N SER A 40 -27.74 28.78 -44.73
CA SER A 40 -28.21 27.70 -45.62
C SER A 40 -27.71 26.25 -45.45
N SER A 41 -28.57 25.46 -44.79
CA SER A 41 -29.18 24.17 -45.20
C SER A 41 -28.35 23.07 -45.89
N GLU A 42 -28.42 21.83 -45.36
CA GLU A 42 -29.12 20.72 -46.03
C GLU A 42 -29.37 19.53 -45.07
N VAL A 43 -30.52 18.89 -45.27
CA VAL A 43 -31.03 17.71 -44.56
C VAL A 43 -30.69 16.48 -45.39
N VAL A 44 -30.15 15.44 -44.77
CA VAL A 44 -30.28 14.07 -45.30
C VAL A 44 -30.63 13.13 -44.15
N LEU A 45 -31.85 12.59 -44.24
CA LEU A 45 -32.36 11.45 -43.50
C LEU A 45 -31.96 10.18 -44.26
N GLU A 46 -31.36 9.20 -43.59
CA GLU A 46 -31.61 7.78 -43.89
C GLU A 46 -31.65 6.99 -42.57
N GLN A 47 -32.76 6.27 -42.39
CA GLN A 47 -32.95 5.21 -41.40
C GLN A 47 -32.65 3.84 -42.05
N GLU A 48 -32.66 2.82 -41.19
CA GLU A 48 -32.58 1.35 -41.41
C GLU A 48 -31.20 0.80 -41.02
N SER A 49 -31.03 -0.32 -40.32
CA SER A 49 -31.92 -1.38 -39.88
C SER A 49 -31.12 -2.19 -38.85
N SER A 50 -31.82 -2.77 -37.87
CA SER A 50 -31.33 -3.76 -36.90
C SER A 50 -30.46 -4.87 -37.48
N GLN A 51 -29.34 -5.20 -36.81
CA GLN A 51 -29.04 -6.59 -36.45
C GLN A 51 -27.95 -6.70 -35.38
N GLU A 52 -28.30 -7.51 -34.39
CA GLU A 52 -27.55 -7.97 -33.24
C GLU A 52 -26.33 -8.79 -33.69
N GLN A 53 -25.13 -8.43 -33.22
CA GLN A 53 -23.99 -9.33 -33.24
C GLN A 53 -23.24 -9.21 -31.92
N VAL A 54 -23.25 -10.32 -31.19
CA VAL A 54 -22.60 -10.55 -29.91
C VAL A 54 -21.11 -10.72 -30.17
N ASP A 55 -20.32 -9.71 -29.84
CA ASP A 55 -18.87 -9.88 -29.72
C ASP A 55 -18.53 -10.10 -28.24
N GLN A 56 -18.28 -11.37 -27.94
CA GLN A 56 -17.64 -11.79 -26.70
C GLN A 56 -16.17 -11.37 -26.73
N GLU A 57 -15.87 -10.23 -26.12
CA GLU A 57 -14.57 -10.01 -25.49
C GLU A 57 -14.84 -9.66 -24.03
N GLU A 58 -15.27 -10.67 -23.28
CA GLU A 58 -15.00 -10.73 -21.85
C GLU A 58 -13.50 -10.99 -21.68
N ILE A 59 -12.72 -9.93 -21.86
CA ILE A 59 -11.37 -9.90 -21.30
C ILE A 59 -11.57 -9.24 -19.94
N THR A 60 -11.79 -10.08 -18.92
CA THR A 60 -11.53 -9.67 -17.55
C THR A 60 -10.06 -9.27 -17.50
N GLU A 61 -9.81 -7.97 -17.64
CA GLU A 61 -8.57 -7.31 -17.29
C GLU A 61 -8.45 -7.38 -15.76
N GLU A 62 -8.28 -8.60 -15.23
CA GLU A 62 -7.67 -8.78 -13.92
C GLU A 62 -6.26 -8.21 -14.09
N ALA A 63 -6.10 -6.94 -13.68
CA ALA A 63 -4.84 -6.24 -13.66
C ALA A 63 -3.74 -7.24 -13.28
N SER A 64 -2.82 -7.51 -14.22
CA SER A 64 -1.76 -8.47 -13.96
C SER A 64 -0.86 -7.86 -12.90
N PHE A 65 -1.11 -8.21 -11.64
CA PHE A 65 -0.28 -7.79 -10.53
C PHE A 65 1.16 -8.26 -10.84
N PRO A 66 2.17 -7.37 -10.76
CA PRO A 66 3.55 -7.78 -10.98
C PRO A 66 3.88 -8.93 -10.03
N VAL A 67 4.36 -10.06 -10.56
CA VAL A 67 4.72 -11.21 -9.72
C VAL A 67 5.88 -10.79 -8.83
N ALA A 68 5.65 -10.73 -7.51
CA ALA A 68 6.69 -10.43 -6.53
C ALA A 68 7.86 -11.38 -6.75
N ALA A 69 9.09 -10.86 -6.68
CA ALA A 69 10.28 -11.70 -6.70
C ALA A 69 10.12 -12.82 -5.64
N ASN A 70 10.38 -14.08 -6.03
CA ASN A 70 10.25 -15.20 -5.10
C ASN A 70 11.33 -15.10 -4.01
N CYS A 71 10.92 -14.55 -2.88
CA CYS A 71 11.78 -14.26 -1.73
C CYS A 71 11.82 -15.40 -0.69
N GLY A 72 11.31 -16.57 -1.07
CA GLY A 72 11.16 -17.70 -0.18
C GLY A 72 10.08 -17.48 0.88
N LEU A 73 10.09 -18.31 1.92
CA LEU A 73 9.17 -18.15 3.05
C LEU A 73 9.45 -16.85 3.81
N THR A 74 8.40 -16.23 4.37
CA THR A 74 8.55 -15.01 5.16
C THR A 74 9.51 -15.24 6.33
N LYS A 75 10.51 -14.37 6.42
CA LYS A 75 11.50 -14.38 7.50
C LYS A 75 10.92 -13.70 8.73
N ASN A 76 11.12 -14.33 9.88
CA ASN A 76 10.71 -13.79 11.16
C ASN A 76 11.82 -12.91 11.75
N VAL A 77 11.46 -11.71 12.22
CA VAL A 77 12.32 -10.84 13.02
C VAL A 77 11.55 -10.31 14.23
N THR A 78 12.26 -9.65 15.14
CA THR A 78 11.67 -9.08 16.36
C THR A 78 10.46 -8.17 16.07
N GLU A 79 9.45 -8.26 16.93
CA GLU A 79 8.32 -7.32 16.96
C GLU A 79 8.73 -5.91 17.42
N GLY A 80 9.86 -5.78 18.10
CA GLY A 80 10.27 -4.51 18.70
C GLY A 80 9.39 -4.11 19.90
N PRO A 81 9.69 -2.97 20.52
CA PRO A 81 9.09 -2.61 21.81
C PRO A 81 7.73 -1.89 21.70
N TYR A 82 7.22 -1.67 20.50
CA TYR A 82 6.08 -0.78 20.25
C TYR A 82 4.86 -1.48 19.68
N TYR A 83 4.74 -2.81 19.80
CA TYR A 83 3.55 -3.52 19.33
C TYR A 83 2.35 -3.25 20.26
N VAL A 84 1.23 -2.81 19.67
CA VAL A 84 -0.05 -2.64 20.36
C VAL A 84 -1.03 -3.68 19.82
N SER A 85 -1.54 -4.53 20.70
CA SER A 85 -2.41 -5.65 20.33
C SER A 85 -3.89 -5.25 20.33
N GLY A 86 -4.71 -5.96 19.55
CA GLY A 86 -6.15 -5.75 19.51
C GLY A 86 -6.57 -4.45 18.81
N THR A 87 -5.73 -3.93 17.92
CA THR A 87 -6.06 -2.79 17.05
C THR A 87 -7.23 -3.13 16.12
N MET A 88 -7.82 -2.10 15.54
CA MET A 88 -9.01 -2.21 14.68
C MET A 88 -8.69 -2.70 13.26
N GLU A 89 -9.73 -3.21 12.61
CA GLU A 89 -9.72 -3.50 11.18
C GLU A 89 -9.75 -2.20 10.38
N LEU A 90 -8.93 -2.12 9.34
CA LEU A 90 -8.89 -1.02 8.38
C LEU A 90 -9.70 -1.44 7.16
N VAL A 91 -11.03 -1.22 7.23
CA VAL A 91 -11.96 -1.66 6.17
C VAL A 91 -11.68 -0.97 4.84
N ASP A 92 -11.16 0.25 4.88
CA ASP A 92 -10.72 1.04 3.72
C ASP A 92 -9.20 0.95 3.46
N GLY A 93 -8.48 0.13 4.23
CA GLY A 93 -7.03 -0.01 4.12
C GLY A 93 -6.22 1.22 4.58
N ASN A 94 -6.83 2.26 5.15
CA ASN A 94 -6.11 3.47 5.54
C ASN A 94 -5.51 3.34 6.95
N LEU A 95 -4.18 3.17 7.02
CA LEU A 95 -3.45 3.12 8.29
C LEU A 95 -3.32 4.50 8.96
N ASN A 96 -3.31 5.58 8.18
CA ASN A 96 -3.13 6.96 8.64
C ASN A 96 -4.49 7.68 8.83
N TYR A 97 -5.39 7.07 9.59
CA TYR A 97 -6.76 7.59 9.76
C TYR A 97 -6.85 8.89 10.58
N ASP A 98 -5.78 9.27 11.30
CA ASP A 98 -5.67 10.58 11.97
C ASP A 98 -5.03 11.68 11.09
N ASN A 99 -4.66 11.38 9.85
CA ASN A 99 -4.08 12.33 8.89
C ASN A 99 -2.76 12.99 9.37
N TYR A 100 -1.83 12.19 9.89
CA TYR A 100 -0.45 12.65 10.10
C TYR A 100 0.14 13.13 8.77
N SER A 101 0.95 14.19 8.82
CA SER A 101 1.73 14.62 7.67
C SER A 101 2.75 13.55 7.26
N GLY A 102 3.08 13.52 5.97
CA GLY A 102 4.10 12.64 5.41
C GLY A 102 3.86 12.42 3.92
N THR A 103 4.76 11.68 3.28
CA THR A 103 4.58 11.27 1.88
C THR A 103 3.64 10.08 1.82
N GLU A 104 2.50 10.18 1.13
CA GLU A 104 1.55 9.08 0.99
C GLU A 104 2.12 7.92 0.15
N ILE A 105 1.91 6.70 0.61
CA ILE A 105 2.31 5.46 -0.06
C ILE A 105 1.19 4.40 0.01
N SER A 106 1.13 3.55 -1.01
CA SER A 106 0.34 2.31 -1.00
C SER A 106 1.26 1.09 -0.97
N LEU A 107 0.91 0.12 -0.10
CA LEU A 107 1.53 -1.20 -0.02
C LEU A 107 0.54 -2.24 -0.47
N VAL A 108 0.79 -2.83 -1.64
CA VAL A 108 -0.03 -3.89 -2.21
C VAL A 108 0.72 -5.21 -2.21
N GLY A 109 0.02 -6.30 -1.91
CA GLY A 109 0.67 -7.60 -1.83
C GLY A 109 -0.27 -8.78 -1.72
N ARG A 110 0.31 -9.95 -1.50
CA ARG A 110 -0.40 -11.21 -1.28
C ARG A 110 0.18 -12.02 -0.14
N VAL A 111 -0.67 -12.80 0.52
CA VAL A 111 -0.29 -13.83 1.50
C VAL A 111 -0.55 -15.20 0.90
N LEU A 112 0.52 -16.00 0.75
CA LEU A 112 0.46 -17.33 0.14
C LEU A 112 0.85 -18.44 1.12
N ALA A 113 0.32 -19.63 0.90
CA ALA A 113 0.51 -20.85 1.70
C ALA A 113 1.82 -21.60 1.41
N GLY A 114 2.87 -20.89 1.01
CA GLY A 114 4.16 -21.48 0.64
C GLY A 114 5.06 -20.49 -0.08
N ALA A 115 6.29 -20.90 -0.32
CA ALA A 115 7.33 -20.09 -0.97
C ALA A 115 7.39 -20.30 -2.49
N SER A 116 6.42 -20.98 -3.07
CA SER A 116 6.40 -21.28 -4.50
C SER A 116 5.51 -20.28 -5.22
N ASP A 117 5.79 -20.01 -6.49
CA ASP A 117 5.00 -19.07 -7.29
C ASP A 117 3.57 -19.58 -7.56
N ASP A 118 3.36 -20.89 -7.41
CA ASP A 118 2.07 -21.58 -7.48
C ASP A 118 1.44 -21.82 -6.09
N ALA A 119 1.99 -21.22 -5.03
CA ALA A 119 1.45 -21.41 -3.69
C ALA A 119 0.04 -20.81 -3.59
N GLU A 120 -0.88 -21.60 -3.03
CA GLU A 120 -2.27 -21.20 -2.85
C GLU A 120 -2.40 -19.91 -2.03
N PRO A 121 -3.26 -18.97 -2.45
CA PRO A 121 -3.55 -17.78 -1.64
C PRO A 121 -4.23 -18.15 -0.32
N ILE A 122 -3.98 -17.35 0.72
CA ILE A 122 -4.65 -17.49 2.01
C ILE A 122 -5.70 -16.38 2.13
N GLU A 123 -6.97 -16.74 2.00
CA GLU A 123 -8.10 -15.87 2.33
C GLU A 123 -8.20 -15.65 3.84
N GLY A 124 -8.56 -14.43 4.24
CA GLY A 124 -8.81 -14.08 5.64
C GLY A 124 -7.57 -14.13 6.54
N ALA A 125 -6.36 -14.10 5.96
CA ALA A 125 -5.15 -13.89 6.73
C ALA A 125 -5.18 -12.50 7.35
N LYS A 126 -5.02 -12.42 8.67
CA LYS A 126 -4.93 -11.15 9.39
C LYS A 126 -3.52 -10.61 9.28
N ILE A 127 -3.38 -9.42 8.70
CA ILE A 127 -2.12 -8.69 8.58
C ILE A 127 -2.20 -7.44 9.46
N GLU A 128 -1.44 -7.44 10.55
CA GLU A 128 -1.32 -6.31 11.48
C GLU A 128 -0.12 -5.45 11.09
N PHE A 129 -0.33 -4.15 10.94
CA PHE A 129 0.68 -3.16 10.59
C PHE A 129 0.89 -2.18 11.74
N TRP A 130 2.14 -1.75 11.95
CA TRP A 130 2.46 -0.59 12.75
C TRP A 130 3.74 0.10 12.26
N GLN A 131 3.77 1.41 12.37
CA GLN A 131 4.91 2.22 11.94
C GLN A 131 5.04 3.50 12.77
N THR A 132 6.11 4.25 12.48
CA THR A 132 6.28 5.63 12.92
C THR A 132 5.50 6.60 12.02
N ASP A 133 5.19 7.78 12.56
CA ASP A 133 4.89 8.96 11.75
C ASP A 133 6.12 9.44 10.97
N ASP A 134 5.97 10.49 10.16
CA ASP A 134 7.04 11.08 9.34
C ASP A 134 8.22 11.64 10.17
N ASP A 135 7.95 12.02 11.43
CA ASP A 135 8.95 12.50 12.40
C ASP A 135 9.66 11.36 13.16
N GLY A 136 9.31 10.10 12.90
CA GLY A 136 9.93 8.94 13.54
C GLY A 136 9.33 8.54 14.90
N ASN A 137 8.13 9.01 15.23
CA ASN A 137 7.44 8.72 16.48
C ASN A 137 6.40 7.60 16.32
N TYR A 138 6.37 6.70 17.30
CA TYR A 138 5.26 5.76 17.46
C TYR A 138 4.15 6.37 18.30
N HIS A 139 2.90 6.07 17.94
CA HIS A 139 1.71 6.53 18.64
C HIS A 139 0.90 5.32 19.12
N PRO A 140 0.89 4.99 20.42
CA PRO A 140 1.78 5.48 21.46
C PRO A 140 3.21 4.94 21.29
N ASN A 141 4.17 5.60 21.94
CA ASN A 141 5.57 5.20 21.99
C ASN A 141 5.82 4.12 23.07
N SER A 142 5.00 3.07 23.04
CA SER A 142 5.05 1.94 23.98
C SER A 142 4.26 0.75 23.43
N ASN A 143 4.46 -0.43 24.03
CA ASN A 143 3.60 -1.59 23.79
C ASN A 143 2.35 -1.56 24.67
N GLY A 144 1.34 -2.35 24.31
CA GLY A 144 0.14 -2.50 25.13
C GLY A 144 -1.02 -3.11 24.37
N THR A 145 -2.23 -2.73 24.76
CA THR A 145 -3.47 -3.11 24.09
C THR A 145 -4.24 -1.88 23.61
N TYR A 146 -5.02 -2.05 22.56
CA TYR A 146 -5.92 -1.01 22.06
C TYR A 146 -6.85 -0.46 23.15
N GLU A 147 -7.38 -1.34 24.00
CA GLU A 147 -8.24 -0.98 25.14
C GLU A 147 -7.56 -0.03 26.14
N GLN A 148 -6.23 -0.10 26.29
CA GLN A 148 -5.49 0.78 27.21
C GLN A 148 -5.38 2.22 26.70
N TYR A 149 -5.35 2.42 25.38
CA TYR A 149 -5.00 3.70 24.77
C TYR A 149 -6.19 4.40 24.10
N GLY A 150 -7.13 3.65 23.53
CA GLY A 150 -8.21 4.21 22.72
C GLY A 150 -7.77 4.65 21.32
N THR A 151 -8.70 5.19 20.53
CA THR A 151 -8.50 5.58 19.13
C THR A 151 -7.58 6.78 18.94
N ASP A 152 -7.66 7.76 19.83
CA ASP A 152 -7.10 9.11 19.62
C ASP A 152 -5.56 9.18 19.54
N ILE A 153 -4.89 8.06 19.82
CA ILE A 153 -3.42 7.96 19.87
C ILE A 153 -2.89 6.69 19.22
N ILE A 154 -3.70 5.93 18.47
CA ILE A 154 -3.32 4.63 17.89
C ILE A 154 -3.12 4.64 16.37
N SER A 155 -3.44 5.75 15.68
CA SER A 155 -3.21 5.84 14.22
C SER A 155 -1.77 5.48 13.84
N LEU A 156 -1.60 5.07 12.58
CA LEU A 156 -0.43 4.35 12.06
C LEU A 156 -0.32 2.91 12.58
N ARG A 157 -1.46 2.34 13.02
CA ARG A 157 -1.62 0.95 13.47
C ARG A 157 -3.00 0.41 13.12
N GLY A 158 -3.06 -0.86 12.72
CA GLY A 158 -4.32 -1.51 12.38
C GLY A 158 -4.09 -2.86 11.74
N TYR A 159 -5.15 -3.47 11.24
CA TYR A 159 -5.03 -4.70 10.48
C TYR A 159 -5.95 -4.76 9.28
N ILE A 160 -5.55 -5.55 8.29
CA ILE A 160 -6.35 -5.91 7.11
C ILE A 160 -6.55 -7.43 7.10
N LEU A 161 -7.69 -7.87 6.57
CA LEU A 161 -7.92 -9.27 6.20
C LEU A 161 -7.71 -9.43 4.70
N THR A 162 -6.96 -10.46 4.30
CA THR A 162 -6.76 -10.73 2.87
C THR A 162 -8.05 -11.21 2.18
N ASP A 163 -8.20 -10.86 0.91
CA ASP A 163 -9.31 -11.32 0.08
C ASP A 163 -9.16 -12.80 -0.34
N ALA A 164 -10.12 -13.32 -1.14
CA ALA A 164 -10.10 -14.69 -1.66
C ALA A 164 -8.86 -15.04 -2.51
N MET A 165 -8.17 -14.03 -3.07
CA MET A 165 -6.92 -14.17 -3.81
C MET A 165 -5.69 -13.90 -2.94
N GLY A 166 -5.87 -13.81 -1.62
CA GLY A 166 -4.82 -13.54 -0.65
C GLY A 166 -4.31 -12.11 -0.71
N ARG A 167 -4.97 -11.20 -1.43
CA ARG A 167 -4.51 -9.82 -1.66
C ARG A 167 -4.79 -8.93 -0.45
N TYR A 168 -3.93 -7.93 -0.26
CA TYR A 168 -4.15 -6.80 0.63
C TYR A 168 -3.70 -5.50 -0.06
N ASP A 169 -4.32 -4.39 0.35
CA ASP A 169 -3.98 -3.04 -0.07
C ASP A 169 -4.02 -2.13 1.16
N LEU A 170 -2.90 -1.49 1.47
CA LEU A 170 -2.73 -0.60 2.61
C LEU A 170 -2.30 0.78 2.11
N SER A 171 -3.09 1.80 2.41
CA SER A 171 -2.69 3.21 2.24
C SER A 171 -2.13 3.75 3.56
N THR A 172 -0.98 4.41 3.51
CA THR A 172 -0.29 4.99 4.67
C THR A 172 0.64 6.13 4.25
N ILE A 173 1.52 6.58 5.14
CA ILE A 173 2.63 7.49 4.84
C ILE A 173 3.98 6.76 4.93
N TYR A 174 4.98 7.30 4.24
CA TYR A 174 6.37 6.85 4.32
C TYR A 174 6.85 6.92 5.78
N PRO A 175 7.40 5.83 6.34
CA PRO A 175 7.74 5.80 7.76
C PRO A 175 8.91 6.76 8.05
N GLY A 176 8.76 7.58 9.08
CA GLY A 176 9.80 8.49 9.56
C GLY A 176 11.00 7.75 10.14
N TYR A 177 12.18 8.35 9.98
CA TYR A 177 13.42 7.84 10.57
C TYR A 177 13.45 8.07 12.08
N TYR A 178 13.93 7.08 12.82
CA TYR A 178 14.32 7.26 14.22
C TYR A 178 15.69 6.64 14.49
N GLU A 179 16.41 7.24 15.44
CA GLU A 179 17.76 6.81 15.78
C GLU A 179 17.78 5.34 16.19
N GLY A 180 18.67 4.57 15.58
CA GLY A 180 18.84 3.16 15.93
C GLY A 180 18.43 2.17 14.85
N ARG A 181 17.66 2.58 13.83
CA ARG A 181 17.04 1.66 12.85
C ARG A 181 16.96 2.25 11.44
N ALA A 182 16.96 1.41 10.41
CA ALA A 182 16.53 1.83 9.07
C ALA A 182 15.02 2.14 9.08
N ARG A 183 14.52 2.93 8.13
CA ARG A 183 13.06 3.16 7.97
C ARG A 183 12.34 1.85 7.71
N HIS A 184 11.23 1.60 8.42
CA HIS A 184 10.50 0.35 8.32
C HIS A 184 9.04 0.45 8.71
N ILE A 185 8.25 -0.45 8.13
CA ILE A 185 6.90 -0.78 8.59
C ILE A 185 6.94 -2.19 9.15
N HIS A 186 6.42 -2.35 10.36
CA HIS A 186 6.29 -3.67 10.95
C HIS A 186 5.05 -4.39 10.44
N VAL A 187 5.16 -5.70 10.28
CA VAL A 187 4.09 -6.57 9.80
C VAL A 187 4.00 -7.82 10.67
N ARG A 188 2.80 -8.15 11.15
CA ARG A 188 2.54 -9.42 11.84
C ARG A 188 1.37 -10.11 11.17
N ILE A 189 1.57 -11.36 10.79
CA ILE A 189 0.55 -12.13 10.07
C ILE A 189 0.14 -13.35 10.85
N SER A 190 -1.17 -13.58 10.92
CA SER A 190 -1.77 -14.79 11.46
C SER A 190 -2.88 -15.31 10.54
N ALA A 191 -2.89 -16.62 10.35
CA ALA A 191 -3.94 -17.34 9.65
C ALA A 191 -4.14 -18.72 10.30
N ASP A 192 -5.35 -19.25 10.23
CA ASP A 192 -5.70 -20.52 10.87
C ASP A 192 -4.90 -21.70 10.28
N GLY A 193 -4.23 -22.46 11.15
CA GLY A 193 -3.36 -23.56 10.75
C GLY A 193 -1.95 -23.14 10.30
N TYR A 194 -1.62 -21.84 10.36
CA TYR A 194 -0.30 -21.30 10.01
C TYR A 194 0.43 -20.74 11.23
N GLN A 195 1.75 -20.68 11.14
CA GLN A 195 2.63 -20.07 12.13
C GLN A 195 2.50 -18.56 11.99
N THR A 196 2.07 -17.91 13.07
CA THR A 196 2.12 -16.45 13.17
C THR A 196 3.56 -15.98 12.94
N THR A 197 3.73 -15.03 12.01
CA THR A 197 5.04 -14.55 11.59
C THR A 197 5.07 -13.04 11.73
N THR A 198 6.08 -12.54 12.44
CA THR A 198 6.37 -11.11 12.55
C THR A 198 7.58 -10.78 11.70
N THR A 199 7.48 -9.76 10.87
CA THR A 199 8.53 -9.31 9.96
C THR A 199 8.53 -7.79 9.85
N GLN A 200 9.42 -7.24 9.03
CA GLN A 200 9.51 -5.80 8.78
C GLN A 200 9.77 -5.55 7.30
N LEU A 201 9.07 -4.59 6.71
CA LEU A 201 9.37 -4.06 5.38
C LEU A 201 10.33 -2.90 5.56
N ILE A 202 11.50 -2.95 4.91
CA ILE A 202 12.57 -1.95 5.06
C ILE A 202 12.50 -0.99 3.89
N PHE A 203 12.64 0.31 4.12
CA PHE A 203 12.53 1.33 3.08
C PHE A 203 13.88 2.01 2.84
N GLN A 204 14.02 2.63 1.66
CA GLN A 204 15.20 3.43 1.34
C GLN A 204 15.37 4.60 2.32
N PRO A 205 16.60 5.00 2.64
CA PRO A 205 16.82 6.14 3.51
C PRO A 205 16.50 7.46 2.80
N GLU A 206 16.09 8.46 3.56
CA GLU A 206 16.06 9.86 3.11
C GLU A 206 17.40 10.57 3.43
N PRO A 207 17.70 11.69 2.74
CA PRO A 207 18.86 12.50 3.09
C PRO A 207 18.85 12.94 4.55
N GLY A 208 19.84 12.49 5.32
CA GLY A 208 19.98 12.81 6.75
C GLY A 208 19.76 11.64 7.70
N ASP A 209 19.19 10.53 7.21
CA ASP A 209 19.02 9.32 8.01
C ASP A 209 20.38 8.74 8.43
N GLY A 210 20.56 8.52 9.74
CA GLY A 210 21.80 7.98 10.30
C GLY A 210 21.95 6.46 10.14
N GLN A 211 20.88 5.74 9.79
CA GLN A 211 20.91 4.30 9.52
C GLN A 211 20.13 3.93 8.28
N THR A 212 20.64 2.91 7.58
CA THR A 212 20.12 2.42 6.30
C THR A 212 20.02 0.89 6.36
N TYR A 213 19.45 0.26 5.33
CA TYR A 213 19.52 -1.20 5.18
C TYR A 213 20.95 -1.75 5.37
N SER A 214 21.96 -1.04 4.86
CA SER A 214 23.36 -1.50 4.93
C SER A 214 24.00 -1.39 6.30
N THR A 215 23.36 -0.72 7.28
CA THR A 215 23.91 -0.51 8.62
C THR A 215 23.00 -1.01 9.75
N ASP A 216 21.72 -1.28 9.48
CA ASP A 216 20.80 -1.91 10.42
C ASP A 216 20.89 -3.44 10.34
N SER A 217 21.41 -4.07 11.40
CA SER A 217 21.55 -5.53 11.47
C SER A 217 20.24 -6.33 11.38
N ILE A 218 19.11 -5.76 11.82
CA ILE A 218 17.79 -6.39 11.67
C ILE A 218 17.41 -6.38 10.19
N ALA A 219 17.57 -5.23 9.53
CA ALA A 219 17.31 -5.08 8.10
C ALA A 219 18.16 -6.05 7.25
N GLN A 220 19.46 -6.14 7.53
CA GLN A 220 20.36 -7.08 6.84
C GLN A 220 19.94 -8.55 6.99
N SER A 221 19.39 -8.94 8.16
CA SER A 221 18.97 -10.32 8.40
C SER A 221 17.81 -10.77 7.49
N LEU A 222 16.96 -9.81 7.09
CA LEU A 222 15.85 -10.02 6.17
C LEU A 222 16.34 -10.21 4.73
N GLY A 223 17.45 -9.60 4.35
CA GLY A 223 17.97 -9.64 2.98
C GLY A 223 17.25 -8.65 2.06
N SER A 224 17.79 -8.47 0.85
CA SER A 224 17.35 -7.43 -0.10
C SER A 224 15.90 -7.56 -0.56
N CYS A 225 15.31 -8.74 -0.45
CA CYS A 225 13.89 -8.99 -0.72
C CYS A 225 12.91 -8.15 0.11
N TYR A 226 13.37 -7.65 1.26
CA TYR A 226 12.56 -6.83 2.17
C TYR A 226 12.89 -5.34 2.04
N LEU A 227 13.85 -4.98 1.18
CA LEU A 227 14.15 -3.60 0.85
C LEU A 227 13.19 -3.15 -0.24
N MET A 228 12.24 -2.33 0.17
CA MET A 228 11.23 -1.70 -0.66
C MET A 228 11.86 -0.51 -1.39
N ASP A 229 11.55 -0.42 -2.67
CA ASP A 229 11.80 0.76 -3.47
C ASP A 229 10.46 1.40 -3.82
N MET A 230 10.40 2.74 -3.83
CA MET A 230 9.19 3.40 -4.28
C MET A 230 9.17 3.36 -5.79
N THR A 231 8.10 2.80 -6.35
CA THR A 231 7.82 2.90 -7.78
C THR A 231 6.89 4.08 -8.00
N ASP A 232 7.19 4.89 -9.02
CA ASP A 232 6.22 5.87 -9.52
C ASP A 232 5.00 5.11 -10.09
N GLU A 233 3.79 5.66 -9.95
CA GLU A 233 2.62 5.17 -10.69
C GLU A 233 2.89 5.27 -12.19
N GLU A 234 2.86 4.14 -12.93
CA GLU A 234 2.80 4.14 -14.40
C GLU A 234 1.41 4.55 -14.90
#